data_AF-A0A7V9VUS3-F1
#
_entry.id   AF-A0A7V9VUS3-F1
#
_cell.length_a   1.000
_cell.length_b   1.000
_cell.length_c   1.000
_cell.angle_alpha   90.00
_cell.angle_beta   90.00
_cell.angle_gamma   90.00
#
_symmetry.space_group_name_H-M   'P 1'
#
loop_
_entity.id
_entity.type
_entity.pdbx_description
1 polymer ?
#
loop_
_entity_poly.entity_id
_entity_poly.type
_entity_poly.pdbx_seq_one_letter_code
_entity_poly.pdbx_strand_id
1 'polypeptide(L)'
;MLEQADRRRIQLSPRSQLATELLLTVFSLVGSIIVLRTVLVVLDVSDRVWIGEFVYGLTRPVTRVLDFLPGSGRHVYGNLTTVDVTLLAFLCLFLLGVVATGRQYD
;
A
#
# COMPACT_ATOMS: atom_id res chain seq x y z
N MET A 1 -8.02 -1.69 42.19
CA MET A 1 -7.21 -0.79 41.33
C MET A 1 -6.92 -1.36 39.93
N LEU A 2 -6.77 -2.68 39.75
CA LEU A 2 -6.62 -3.30 38.41
C LEU A 2 -7.87 -3.15 37.51
N GLU A 3 -9.07 -3.16 38.07
CA GLU A 3 -10.34 -3.03 37.33
C GLU A 3 -10.55 -1.64 36.67
N GLN A 4 -9.86 -0.60 37.17
CA GLN A 4 -9.96 0.76 36.61
C GLN A 4 -9.01 0.98 35.42
N ALA A 5 -7.92 0.21 35.32
CA ALA A 5 -6.99 0.29 34.20
C ALA A 5 -7.58 -0.38 32.94
N ASP A 6 -8.38 -1.43 33.13
CA ASP A 6 -9.01 -2.18 32.05
C ASP A 6 -10.15 -1.39 31.40
N ARG A 7 -10.96 -0.69 32.21
CA ARG A 7 -12.02 0.22 31.71
C ARG A 7 -11.48 1.41 30.91
N ARG A 8 -10.23 1.86 31.16
CA ARG A 8 -9.60 2.94 30.37
C ARG A 8 -9.12 2.48 28.99
N ARG A 9 -8.76 1.20 28.81
CA ARG A 9 -8.40 0.66 27.48
C ARG A 9 -9.60 0.58 26.54
N ILE A 10 -10.80 0.39 27.08
CA ILE A 10 -12.07 0.34 26.34
C ILE A 10 -12.60 1.75 26.02
N GLN A 11 -12.08 2.80 26.68
CA GLN A 11 -12.38 4.20 26.37
C GLN A 11 -11.37 4.84 25.39
N LEU A 12 -10.77 4.06 24.49
CA LEU A 12 -10.26 4.63 23.24
C LEU A 12 -11.48 5.18 22.48
N SER A 13 -11.71 6.49 22.64
CA SER A 13 -12.85 7.25 22.13
C SER A 13 -13.40 6.71 20.82
N PRO A 14 -14.71 6.57 20.61
CA PRO A 14 -15.32 6.08 19.36
C PRO A 14 -14.74 6.74 18.10
N ARG A 15 -14.34 8.02 18.19
CA ARG A 15 -13.64 8.76 17.13
C ARG A 15 -12.27 8.19 16.76
N SER A 16 -11.48 7.70 17.73
CA SER A 16 -10.17 7.08 17.51
C SER A 16 -10.29 5.72 16.84
N GLN A 17 -11.31 4.94 17.20
CA GLN A 17 -11.59 3.65 16.56
C GLN A 17 -12.02 3.85 15.11
N LEU A 18 -12.94 4.79 14.86
CA LEU A 18 -13.37 5.16 13.51
C LEU A 18 -12.19 5.69 12.66
N ALA A 19 -11.33 6.52 13.22
CA ALA A 19 -10.15 7.02 12.52
C ALA A 19 -9.19 5.87 12.11
N THR A 20 -9.01 4.89 13.00
CA THR A 20 -8.18 3.72 12.73
C THR A 20 -8.80 2.87 11.62
N GLU A 21 -10.08 2.54 11.72
CA GLU A 21 -10.80 1.75 10.71
C GLU A 21 -10.79 2.41 9.33
N LEU A 22 -10.98 3.73 9.27
CA LEU A 22 -10.93 4.50 8.04
C LEU A 22 -9.52 4.49 7.44
N LEU A 23 -8.48 4.63 8.27
CA LEU A 23 -7.09 4.57 7.82
C LEU A 23 -6.73 3.18 7.29
N LEU A 24 -7.16 2.10 7.94
CA LEU A 24 -6.97 0.74 7.43
C LEU A 24 -7.71 0.51 6.11
N THR A 25 -8.90 1.08 5.96
CA THR A 25 -9.69 0.98 4.72
C THR A 25 -8.99 1.69 3.57
N VAL A 26 -8.54 2.93 3.80
CA VAL A 26 -7.76 3.70 2.81
C VAL A 26 -6.47 2.96 2.46
N PHE A 27 -5.77 2.43 3.46
CA PHE A 27 -4.56 1.64 3.23
C PHE A 27 -4.84 0.40 2.38
N SER A 28 -5.91 -0.34 2.67
CA SER A 28 -6.31 -1.52 1.90
C SER A 28 -6.66 -1.17 0.46
N LEU A 29 -7.34 -0.05 0.25
CA LEU A 29 -7.70 0.45 -1.08
C LEU A 29 -6.45 0.83 -1.88
N VAL A 30 -5.51 1.58 -1.28
CA VAL A 30 -4.23 1.93 -1.91
C VAL A 30 -3.41 0.67 -2.21
N GLY A 31 -3.29 -0.25 -1.25
CA GLY A 31 -2.57 -1.50 -1.42
C GLY A 31 -3.15 -2.36 -2.56
N SER A 32 -4.47 -2.43 -2.65
CA SER A 32 -5.15 -3.16 -3.73
C SER A 32 -4.85 -2.56 -5.10
N ILE A 33 -4.83 -1.22 -5.22
CA ILE A 33 -4.48 -0.53 -6.48
C ILE A 33 -3.03 -0.83 -6.86
N ILE A 34 -2.10 -0.82 -5.91
CA ILE A 34 -0.68 -1.12 -6.14
C ILE A 34 -0.52 -2.55 -6.66
N VAL A 35 -1.13 -3.53 -5.98
CA VAL A 35 -1.06 -4.95 -6.38
C VAL A 35 -1.70 -5.14 -7.75
N LEU A 36 -2.88 -4.53 -7.98
CA LEU A 36 -3.56 -4.60 -9.28
C LEU A 36 -2.69 -4.03 -10.39
N ARG A 37 -2.05 -2.88 -10.18
CA ARG A 37 -1.09 -2.31 -11.13
C ARG A 37 0.01 -3.31 -11.45
N THR A 38 0.65 -3.88 -10.44
CA THR A 38 1.73 -4.87 -10.64
C THR A 38 1.24 -6.04 -11.48
N VAL A 39 0.06 -6.58 -11.19
CA VAL A 39 -0.54 -7.68 -11.98
C VAL A 39 -0.78 -7.27 -13.42
N LEU A 40 -1.36 -6.08 -13.66
CA LEU A 40 -1.60 -5.57 -15.02
C LEU A 40 -0.30 -5.40 -15.80
N VAL A 41 0.77 -4.91 -15.18
CA VAL A 41 2.10 -4.78 -15.80
C VAL A 41 2.71 -6.15 -16.11
N VAL A 42 2.59 -7.12 -15.20
CA VAL A 42 3.08 -8.50 -15.41
C VAL A 42 2.36 -9.18 -16.57
N LEU A 43 1.05 -8.97 -16.69
CA LEU A 43 0.21 -9.54 -17.75
C LEU A 43 0.28 -8.75 -19.07
N ASP A 44 1.12 -7.72 -19.13
CA ASP A 44 1.26 -6.82 -20.28
C ASP A 44 -0.07 -6.20 -20.74
N VAL A 45 -0.93 -5.85 -19.79
CA VAL A 45 -2.21 -5.20 -20.07
C VAL A 45 -1.96 -3.74 -20.45
N SER A 46 -2.33 -3.39 -21.68
CA SER A 46 -2.25 -2.02 -22.18
C SER A 46 -3.22 -1.08 -21.45
N ASP A 47 -2.77 0.16 -21.33
CA ASP A 47 -3.53 1.35 -20.95
C ASP A 47 -4.75 1.65 -21.84
N ARG A 48 -4.87 1.02 -23.01
CA ARG A 48 -6.06 1.13 -23.88
C ARG A 48 -7.29 0.41 -23.35
N VAL A 49 -7.10 -0.50 -22.39
CA VAL A 49 -8.21 -1.17 -21.70
C VAL A 49 -8.64 -0.28 -20.54
N TRP A 50 -9.95 -0.11 -20.33
CA TRP A 50 -10.52 0.75 -19.29
C TRP A 50 -9.90 0.55 -17.90
N ILE A 51 -9.61 -0.71 -17.51
CA ILE A 51 -8.97 -1.04 -16.25
C ILE A 51 -7.51 -0.56 -16.18
N GLY A 52 -6.79 -0.67 -17.29
CA GLY A 52 -5.41 -0.19 -17.41
C GLY A 52 -5.36 1.33 -17.32
N GLU A 53 -6.20 2.03 -18.08
CA GLU A 53 -6.30 3.49 -18.05
C GLU A 53 -6.55 4.00 -16.62
N PHE A 54 -7.51 3.39 -15.93
CA PHE A 54 -7.87 3.77 -14.56
C PHE A 54 -6.73 3.53 -13.57
N VAL A 55 -6.17 2.32 -13.55
CA VAL A 55 -5.13 1.93 -12.57
C VAL A 55 -3.83 2.66 -12.83
N TYR A 56 -3.38 2.73 -14.09
CA TYR A 56 -2.18 3.47 -14.46
C TYR A 56 -2.37 4.97 -14.26
N GLY A 57 -3.57 5.50 -14.53
CA GLY A 57 -3.91 6.89 -14.27
C GLY A 57 -3.82 7.27 -12.79
N LEU A 58 -4.39 6.46 -11.90
CA LEU A 58 -4.36 6.69 -10.45
C LEU A 58 -2.96 6.63 -9.86
N THR A 59 -2.12 5.73 -10.38
CA THR A 59 -0.76 5.52 -9.87
C THR A 59 0.28 6.44 -10.51
N ARG A 60 -0.05 7.07 -11.64
CA ARG A 60 0.85 7.96 -12.41
C ARG A 60 1.51 9.08 -11.61
N PRO A 61 0.81 9.80 -10.70
CA PRO A 61 1.43 10.86 -9.93
C PRO A 61 2.54 10.32 -9.02
N VAL A 62 2.32 9.15 -8.41
CA VAL A 62 3.26 8.50 -7.51
C VAL A 62 4.45 7.94 -8.30
N THR A 63 4.18 7.26 -9.41
CA THR A 63 5.25 6.68 -10.24
C THR A 63 6.12 7.78 -10.85
N ARG A 64 5.54 8.93 -11.23
CA ARG A 64 6.31 10.08 -11.73
C ARG A 64 7.30 10.63 -10.71
N VAL A 65 6.96 10.60 -9.43
CA VAL A 65 7.90 11.00 -8.36
C VAL A 65 9.03 9.98 -8.25
N LEU A 66 8.72 8.69 -8.35
CA LEU A 66 9.71 7.62 -8.34
C LEU A 66 10.57 7.60 -9.61
N ASP A 67 10.06 8.09 -10.74
CA ASP A 67 10.80 8.20 -12.01
C ASP A 67 12.01 9.12 -11.92
N PHE A 68 12.02 10.07 -10.97
CA PHE A 68 13.18 10.93 -10.70
C PHE A 68 14.36 10.18 -10.08
N LEU A 69 14.15 8.97 -9.55
CA LEU A 69 15.23 8.18 -8.97
C LEU A 69 16.13 7.59 -10.06
N PRO A 70 17.46 7.65 -9.90
CA PRO A 70 18.37 7.07 -10.87
C PRO A 70 18.14 5.55 -10.99
N GLY A 71 17.92 5.08 -12.21
CA GLY A 71 17.63 3.67 -12.50
C GLY A 71 16.14 3.29 -12.53
N SER A 72 15.22 4.25 -12.34
CA SER A 72 13.76 4.05 -12.39
C SER A 72 13.27 3.31 -13.64
N GLY A 73 13.79 3.66 -14.82
CA GLY A 73 13.40 3.09 -16.11
C GLY A 73 13.99 1.71 -16.43
N ARG A 74 14.75 1.09 -15.52
CA ARG A 74 15.27 -0.26 -15.78
C ARG A 74 14.13 -1.29 -15.70
N HIS A 75 13.99 -2.06 -16.77
CA HIS A 75 13.16 -3.27 -16.80
C HIS A 75 13.81 -4.34 -15.92
N VAL A 76 13.04 -4.84 -14.95
CA VAL A 76 13.46 -5.91 -14.04
C VAL A 76 13.02 -7.26 -14.58
N TYR A 77 11.75 -7.37 -15.00
CA TYR A 77 11.19 -8.59 -15.56
C TYR A 77 10.06 -8.27 -16.55
N GLY A 78 10.24 -8.57 -17.84
CA GLY A 78 9.29 -8.16 -18.88
C GLY A 78 9.08 -6.63 -18.88
N ASN A 79 7.82 -6.20 -18.86
CA ASN A 79 7.44 -4.78 -18.76
C ASN A 79 7.48 -4.21 -17.34
N LEU A 80 7.84 -5.03 -16.34
CA LEU A 80 7.94 -4.59 -14.95
C LEU A 80 9.18 -3.71 -14.75
N THR A 81 8.96 -2.46 -14.38
CA THR A 81 10.03 -1.49 -14.16
C THR A 81 10.52 -1.50 -12.71
N THR A 82 11.68 -0.88 -12.48
CA THR A 82 12.23 -0.70 -11.13
C THR A 82 11.29 0.14 -10.24
N VAL A 83 10.54 1.06 -10.83
CA VAL A 83 9.50 1.82 -10.13
C VAL A 83 8.39 0.93 -9.61
N ASP A 84 7.88 0.01 -10.44
CA ASP A 84 6.81 -0.91 -10.03
C ASP A 84 7.27 -1.84 -8.90
N VAL A 85 8.51 -2.34 -8.98
CA VAL A 85 9.12 -3.14 -7.91
C VAL A 85 9.26 -2.33 -6.63
N THR A 86 9.71 -1.08 -6.73
CA THR A 86 9.91 -0.21 -5.57
C THR A 86 8.58 0.10 -4.88
N LEU A 87 7.53 0.38 -5.66
CA LEU A 87 6.18 0.63 -5.16
C LEU A 87 5.63 -0.58 -4.39
N LEU A 88 5.79 -1.78 -4.97
CA LEU A 88 5.40 -3.04 -4.33
C LEU A 88 6.24 -3.32 -3.08
N ALA A 89 7.55 -3.10 -3.15
CA ALA A 89 8.46 -3.30 -2.03
C ALA A 89 8.09 -2.41 -0.84
N PHE A 90 7.74 -1.15 -1.07
CA PHE A 90 7.24 -0.26 -0.01
C PHE A 90 5.99 -0.82 0.67
N LEU A 91 5.03 -1.31 -0.10
CA LEU A 91 3.82 -1.93 0.45
C LEU A 91 4.16 -3.19 1.27
N CYS A 92 5.02 -4.06 0.75
CA CYS A 92 5.45 -5.27 1.44
C CYS A 92 6.24 -4.97 2.72
N LEU A 93 7.18 -4.02 2.68
CA LEU A 93 7.98 -3.60 3.84
C LEU A 93 7.10 -2.99 4.93
N PHE A 94 6.09 -2.20 4.55
CA PHE A 94 5.13 -1.67 5.51
C PHE A 94 4.35 -2.79 6.21
N LEU A 95 3.77 -3.72 5.45
CA LEU A 95 3.07 -4.88 6.02
C LEU A 95 3.97 -5.72 6.91
N LEU A 96 5.22 -5.95 6.48
CA LEU A 96 6.21 -6.68 7.26
C LEU A 96 6.53 -5.94 8.57
N GLY A 97 6.67 -4.62 8.53
CA GLY A 97 6.87 -3.79 9.72
C GLY A 97 5.70 -3.89 10.70
N VAL A 98 4.46 -3.85 10.20
CA VAL A 98 3.25 -4.03 11.03
C VAL A 98 3.25 -5.40 11.70
N VAL A 99 3.50 -6.47 10.94
CA VAL A 99 3.54 -7.85 11.47
C VAL A 99 4.68 -8.03 12.47
N ALA A 100 5.87 -7.50 12.17
CA ALA A 100 7.05 -7.62 13.02
C ALA A 100 6.86 -6.89 14.36
N THR A 101 6.28 -5.68 14.33
CA THR A 101 6.04 -4.87 15.53
C THR A 101 4.83 -5.38 16.32
N GLY A 102 3.81 -5.93 15.64
CA GLY A 102 2.64 -6.52 16.27
C GLY A 102 2.98 -7.70 17.19
N ARG A 103 3.96 -8.53 16.81
CA ARG A 103 4.43 -9.66 17.63
C ARG A 103 5.16 -9.28 18.92
N GLN A 104 5.58 -8.03 19.09
CA GLN A 104 6.26 -7.58 20.32
C GLN A 104 5.28 -7.21 21.44
N TYR A 105 3.97 -7.19 21.16
CA TYR A 105 2.91 -6.87 22.13
C TYR A 105 2.04 -8.06 22.53
N ASP A 106 2.34 -9.27 22.03
CA ASP A 106 1.79 -10.56 22.49
C ASP A 106 2.78 -11.23 23.46
#